data_AF-K1XYN3-F1
#
_entry.id   AF-K1XYN3-F1
#
_cell.length_a   1.000
_cell.length_b   1.000
_cell.length_c   1.000
_cell.angle_alpha   90.00
_cell.angle_beta   90.00
_cell.angle_gamma   90.00
#
_symmetry.space_group_name_H-M   'P 1'
#
loop_
_entity.id
_entity.type
_entity.pdbx_description
1 polymer ?
#
loop_
_entity_poly.entity_id
_entity_poly.type
_entity_poly.pdbx_seq_one_letter_code
_entity_poly.pdbx_strand_id
1 'polypeptide(L)'
;MGLRRSTIYLGTTSGLALTLAGIFLHSSSELRDARPLFARKSALVRQLELTDLCLFTEASYTRNLSMTDPSTPFQDAPMSLEHFPSGGLVGPPPHLVKK
;
A
#
# COMPACT_ATOMS: atom_id res chain seq x y z
N MET A 1 -33.76 -1.21 31.03
CA MET A 1 -34.07 -0.50 29.77
C MET A 1 -33.29 -1.17 28.66
N GLY A 2 -33.94 -1.91 27.75
CA GLY A 2 -33.24 -2.63 26.67
C GLY A 2 -32.73 -1.66 25.60
N LEU A 3 -31.50 -1.87 25.11
CA LEU A 3 -30.98 -1.09 23.98
C LEU A 3 -31.84 -1.34 22.73
N ARG A 4 -32.26 -0.26 22.07
CA ARG A 4 -32.97 -0.37 20.78
C ARG A 4 -31.99 -0.84 19.71
N ARG A 5 -32.45 -1.72 18.81
CA ARG A 5 -31.62 -2.23 17.69
C ARG A 5 -31.04 -1.11 16.83
N SER A 6 -31.77 -0.01 16.65
CA SER A 6 -31.29 1.18 15.94
C SER A 6 -30.13 1.88 16.65
N THR A 7 -30.16 1.94 17.98
CA THR A 7 -29.06 2.51 18.79
C THR A 7 -27.79 1.68 18.63
N ILE A 8 -27.91 0.35 18.58
CA ILE A 8 -26.77 -0.55 18.34
C ILE A 8 -26.19 -0.30 16.95
N TYR A 9 -27.01 -0.29 15.91
CA TYR A 9 -26.57 -0.04 14.53
C TYR A 9 -25.89 1.33 14.36
N LEU A 10 -26.51 2.40 14.85
CA LEU A 10 -25.92 3.74 14.76
C LEU A 10 -24.60 3.82 15.54
N GLY A 11 -24.53 3.17 16.70
CA GLY A 11 -23.30 3.09 17.50
C GLY A 11 -22.17 2.38 16.76
N THR A 12 -22.45 1.20 16.18
CA THR A 12 -21.44 0.43 15.44
C THR A 12 -20.99 1.16 14.17
N THR A 13 -21.91 1.70 13.38
CA THR A 13 -21.55 2.44 12.16
C THR A 13 -20.74 3.70 12.48
N SER A 14 -21.09 4.43 13.55
CA SER A 14 -20.33 5.61 13.98
C SER A 14 -18.94 5.21 14.46
N GLY A 15 -18.82 4.11 15.22
CA GLY A 15 -17.54 3.56 15.64
C GLY A 15 -16.63 3.21 14.46
N LEU A 16 -17.16 2.50 13.47
CA LEU A 16 -16.42 2.14 12.25
C LEU A 16 -15.98 3.37 11.45
N ALA A 17 -16.86 4.37 11.31
CA ALA A 17 -16.53 5.63 10.63
C ALA A 17 -15.40 6.39 11.35
N LEU A 18 -15.42 6.42 12.69
CA LEU A 18 -14.35 7.02 13.49
C LEU A 18 -13.03 6.26 13.37
N THR A 19 -13.06 4.92 13.38
CA THR A 19 -11.86 4.11 13.14
C THR A 19 -11.28 4.39 11.76
N LEU A 20 -12.12 4.43 10.72
CA LEU A 20 -11.70 4.75 9.36
C LEU A 20 -11.07 6.16 9.27
N ALA A 21 -11.70 7.16 9.89
CA ALA A 21 -11.15 8.51 9.95
C ALA A 21 -9.78 8.54 10.66
N GLY A 22 -9.63 7.77 11.75
CA GLY A 22 -8.35 7.60 12.45
C GLY A 22 -7.25 7.02 11.55
N ILE A 23 -7.57 6.00 10.75
CA ILE A 23 -6.64 5.41 9.77
C ILE A 23 -6.20 6.45 8.74
N PHE A 24 -7.12 7.25 8.19
CA PHE A 24 -6.76 8.30 7.22
C PHE A 24 -5.89 9.39 7.84
N LEU A 25 -6.17 9.82 9.07
CA LEU A 25 -5.34 10.79 9.78
C LEU A 25 -3.92 10.27 9.99
N HIS A 26 -3.79 9.03 10.47
CA HIS A 26 -2.49 8.39 10.66
C HIS A 26 -1.73 8.19 9.35
N SER A 27 -2.40 7.72 8.30
CA SER A 27 -1.79 7.59 6.97
C SER A 27 -1.31 8.94 6.42
N SER A 28 -2.04 10.03 6.71
CA SER A 28 -1.64 11.37 6.27
C SER A 28 -0.37 11.89 6.97
N SER A 29 -0.10 11.50 8.22
CA SER A 29 1.18 11.81 8.89
C SER A 29 2.33 11.01 8.31
N GLU A 30 2.15 9.70 8.12
CA GLU A 30 3.17 8.83 7.49
C GLU A 30 3.53 9.32 6.09
N LEU A 31 2.54 9.74 5.30
CA LEU A 31 2.78 10.28 3.97
C LEU A 31 3.59 11.57 4.00
N ARG A 32 3.37 12.45 4.99
CA ARG A 32 4.16 13.69 5.16
C ARG A 32 5.62 13.38 5.46
N ASP A 33 5.89 12.40 6.30
CA ASP A 33 7.25 11.99 6.66
C ASP A 33 7.96 11.27 5.50
N ALA A 34 7.20 10.58 4.65
CA ALA A 34 7.72 9.89 3.47
C ALA A 34 7.96 10.83 2.25
N ARG A 35 7.38 12.03 2.20
CA ARG A 35 7.57 13.02 1.10
C ARG A 35 9.04 13.25 0.71
N PRO A 36 9.98 13.52 1.63
CA PRO A 36 11.39 13.73 1.26
C PRO A 36 12.02 12.47 0.64
N LEU A 37 11.66 11.28 1.11
CA LEU A 37 12.11 10.02 0.54
C LEU A 37 11.62 9.85 -0.91
N PHE A 38 10.34 10.13 -1.16
CA PHE A 38 9.77 10.09 -2.51
C PHE A 38 10.42 11.10 -3.46
N ALA A 39 10.67 12.33 -2.99
CA ALA A 39 11.37 13.34 -3.77
C ALA A 39 12.78 12.87 -4.18
N ARG A 40 13.53 12.27 -3.25
CA ARG A 40 14.86 11.72 -3.53
C ARG A 40 14.82 10.57 -4.53
N LYS A 41 13.86 9.64 -4.39
CA LYS A 41 13.69 8.52 -5.32
C LYS A 41 13.29 9.01 -6.71
N SER A 42 12.41 10.01 -6.81
CA SER A 42 12.00 10.61 -8.09
C SER A 42 13.17 11.28 -8.81
N ALA A 43 14.04 11.98 -8.06
CA ALA A 43 15.27 12.54 -8.63
C ALA A 43 16.21 11.45 -9.17
N LEU A 44 16.34 10.33 -8.45
CA LEU A 44 17.15 9.19 -8.89
C LEU A 44 16.61 8.54 -10.17
N VAL A 45 15.29 8.31 -10.25
CA VAL A 45 14.61 7.80 -11.45
C VAL A 45 14.93 8.68 -12.66
N ARG A 46 14.86 10.00 -12.49
CA ARG A 46 15.20 10.96 -13.55
C ARG A 46 16.68 10.92 -13.93
N GLN A 47 17.59 10.81 -12.97
CA GLN A 47 19.03 10.75 -13.22
C GLN A 47 19.45 9.47 -13.94
N LEU A 48 18.76 8.37 -13.67
CA LEU A 48 19.03 7.06 -14.26
C LEU A 48 18.20 6.80 -15.53
N GLU A 49 17.43 7.79 -16.00
CA GLU A 49 16.53 7.68 -17.16
C GLU A 49 15.57 6.47 -17.07
N LEU A 50 15.15 6.13 -15.85
CA LEU A 50 14.17 5.08 -15.61
C LEU A 50 12.77 5.59 -15.95
N THR A 51 11.93 4.70 -16.48
CA THR A 51 10.58 5.03 -16.93
C THR A 51 9.62 5.39 -15.79
N ASP A 52 9.81 4.82 -14.59
CA ASP A 52 8.97 5.13 -13.43
C ASP A 52 9.65 4.82 -12.08
N LEU A 53 9.08 5.38 -11.01
CA LEU A 53 9.37 5.05 -9.62
C LEU A 53 8.62 3.75 -9.26
N CYS A 54 9.16 2.61 -9.66
CA CYS A 54 8.60 1.30 -9.32
C CYS A 54 8.39 1.17 -7.80
N LEU A 55 7.13 1.20 -7.35
CA LEU A 55 6.76 0.94 -5.95
C LEU A 55 7.01 -0.54 -5.58
N PHE A 56 6.97 -1.42 -6.58
CA PHE A 56 7.35 -2.82 -6.52
C PHE A 56 8.26 -3.13 -7.69
N THR A 57 9.41 -3.73 -7.43
CA THR A 57 10.45 -3.92 -8.44
C THR A 57 10.14 -5.03 -9.45
N GLU A 58 9.21 -5.96 -9.16
CA GLU A 58 9.15 -7.23 -9.91
C GLU A 58 7.75 -7.85 -10.10
N ALA A 59 6.65 -7.10 -10.00
CA ALA A 59 5.38 -7.61 -10.52
C ALA A 59 5.46 -7.66 -12.05
N SER A 60 5.40 -8.86 -12.64
CA SER A 60 5.57 -9.04 -14.10
C SER A 60 4.60 -8.18 -14.93
N TYR A 61 3.44 -7.84 -14.37
CA TYR A 61 2.42 -6.98 -15.00
C TYR A 61 2.69 -5.46 -14.90
N THR A 62 3.65 -5.01 -14.09
CA THR A 62 3.97 -3.57 -13.93
C THR A 62 5.24 -3.14 -14.66
N ARG A 63 5.94 -4.05 -15.35
CA ARG A 63 7.19 -3.71 -16.06
C ARG A 63 7.00 -2.71 -17.20
N ASN A 64 5.79 -2.55 -17.71
CA ASN A 64 5.44 -1.47 -18.63
C ASN A 64 3.92 -1.26 -18.64
N LEU A 65 3.43 -0.12 -18.12
CA LEU A 65 2.00 0.24 -18.16
C LEU A 65 1.43 0.29 -19.60
N SER A 66 2.29 0.42 -20.62
CA SER A 66 1.88 0.34 -22.04
C SER A 66 1.88 -1.09 -22.62
N MET A 67 2.46 -2.06 -21.91
CA MET A 67 2.43 -3.49 -22.27
C MET A 67 1.79 -4.32 -21.15
N THR A 68 0.79 -3.77 -20.46
CA THR A 68 -0.01 -4.55 -19.53
C THR A 68 -0.72 -5.63 -20.33
N ASP A 69 -0.35 -6.89 -20.10
CA ASP A 69 -1.03 -8.03 -20.70
C ASP A 69 -2.48 -8.05 -20.14
N PRO A 70 -3.50 -7.92 -20.99
CA PRO A 70 -4.90 -7.86 -20.56
C PRO A 70 -5.39 -9.15 -19.91
N SER A 71 -4.64 -10.24 -20.02
CA SER A 71 -4.95 -11.52 -19.39
C SER A 71 -4.38 -11.66 -17.97
N THR A 72 -3.49 -10.77 -17.53
CA THR A 72 -2.81 -10.88 -16.23
C THR A 72 -3.64 -10.49 -14.99
N PRO A 73 -4.65 -9.58 -15.04
CA PRO A 73 -5.49 -9.37 -13.87
C PRO A 73 -6.14 -10.72 -13.49
N PHE A 74 -5.98 -11.15 -12.24
CA PHE A 74 -6.57 -12.37 -11.67
C PHE A 74 -5.88 -13.72 -11.98
N GLN A 75 -4.69 -13.76 -12.60
CA GLN A 75 -3.96 -15.03 -12.73
C GLN A 75 -3.39 -15.54 -11.40
N ASP A 76 -3.17 -14.64 -10.44
CA ASP A 76 -2.70 -14.99 -9.11
C ASP A 76 -3.81 -14.77 -8.07
N ALA A 77 -4.13 -15.82 -7.31
CA ALA A 77 -4.94 -15.72 -6.12
C ALA A 77 -4.12 -15.09 -4.97
N PRO A 78 -4.77 -14.48 -3.96
CA PRO A 78 -4.09 -14.15 -2.71
C PRO A 78 -3.37 -15.41 -2.18
N MET A 79 -2.04 -15.32 -1.96
CA MET A 79 -1.15 -16.44 -1.58
C MET A 79 -0.77 -17.43 -2.70
N SER A 80 -0.92 -17.08 -3.97
CA SER A 80 -0.34 -17.84 -5.09
C SER A 80 1.17 -18.03 -4.89
N LEU A 81 1.68 -19.25 -5.13
CA LEU A 81 3.12 -19.53 -5.11
C LEU A 81 3.73 -18.98 -6.40
N GLU A 82 4.05 -17.69 -6.40
CA GLU A 82 4.75 -17.05 -7.51
C GLU A 82 6.25 -17.40 -7.49
N HIS A 83 6.83 -17.52 -8.68
CA HIS A 83 8.27 -17.72 -8.85
C HIS A 83 9.08 -16.45 -8.53
N PHE A 84 8.40 -15.31 -8.41
CA PHE A 84 9.00 -14.03 -8.09
C PHE A 84 8.94 -13.79 -6.58
N PRO A 85 10.06 -13.52 -5.90
CA PRO A 85 10.14 -13.46 -4.43
C PRO A 85 9.45 -12.22 -3.81
N SER A 86 8.71 -11.43 -4.59
CA SER A 86 8.18 -10.12 -4.19
C SER A 86 6.89 -10.18 -3.37
N GLY A 87 6.15 -11.29 -3.36
CA GLY A 87 5.02 -11.53 -2.45
C GLY A 87 5.42 -11.68 -0.99
N GLY A 88 6.72 -11.79 -0.69
CA GLY A 88 7.25 -11.71 0.66
C GLY A 88 7.34 -10.25 1.12
N LEU A 89 6.51 -9.86 2.09
CA LEU A 89 6.71 -8.62 2.84
C LEU A 89 8.05 -8.70 3.58
N VAL A 90 9.10 -8.10 3.00
CA VAL A 90 10.39 -7.96 3.68
C VAL A 90 10.24 -6.84 4.71
N GLY A 91 10.45 -7.18 5.98
CA GLY A 91 10.45 -6.19 7.06
C GLY A 91 11.53 -5.11 6.84
N PRO A 92 11.36 -3.91 7.44
CA PRO A 92 12.34 -2.84 7.30
C PRO A 92 13.74 -3.33 7.73
N PRO A 93 14.81 -2.87 7.06
CA PRO A 93 16.18 -3.18 7.41
C PRO A 93 16.44 -2.98 8.92
N PRO A 94 17.20 -3.85 9.61
CA PRO A 94 17.37 -3.78 11.06
C PRO A 94 17.90 -2.45 11.58
N HIS A 95 18.66 -1.71 10.75
CA HIS A 95 19.20 -0.39 11.10
C HIS A 95 18.17 0.75 11.01
N LEU A 96 16.98 0.49 10.45
CA LEU A 96 15.84 1.42 10.38
C LEU A 96 14.78 1.13 11.45
N VAL A 97 14.82 -0.04 12.09
CA VAL A 97 13.97 -0.35 13.25
C VAL A 97 14.63 0.24 14.49
N LYS A 98 14.31 1.50 14.80
CA LYS A 98 14.66 2.07 16.11
C LYS A 98 13.96 1.23 17.19
N LYS A 99 14.74 0.78 18.18
CA LYS A 99 14.24 0.16 19.41
C LYS A 99 13.33 1.10 20.19
#